data_AF-A0A948Z5A4-F1
#
_entry.id   AF-A0A948Z5A4-F1
#
_cell.length_a   1.000
_cell.length_b   1.000
_cell.length_c   1.000
_cell.angle_alpha   90.00
_cell.angle_beta   90.00
_cell.angle_gamma   90.00
#
_symmetry.space_group_name_H-M   'P 1'
#
loop_
_entity.id
_entity.type
_entity.pdbx_description
1 polymer ?
#
loop_
_entity_poly.entity_id
_entity_poly.type
_entity_poly.pdbx_seq_one_letter_code
_entity_poly.pdbx_strand_id
1 'polypeptide(L)'
;MNISFIILTWNSEKYINKCLASIFTELLNSNYTYEIFLVDNGSKDNTVPIIKSFKIKYPDHIIPIYLEKNCGTTYSRNLALKKQKAEKLQKKFIHDFQLQQLIISAL
;
A
#
# COMPACT_ATOMS: atom_id res chain seq x y z
N MET A 1 -2.41 -2.32 -16.76
CA MET A 1 -2.95 -3.22 -15.70
C MET A 1 -2.61 -2.62 -14.34
N ASN A 2 -3.52 -2.73 -13.36
CA ASN A 2 -3.33 -2.18 -12.00
C ASN A 2 -3.15 -3.34 -11.01
N ILE A 3 -2.08 -3.30 -10.19
CA ILE A 3 -1.71 -4.36 -9.26
C ILE A 3 -1.69 -3.81 -7.83
N SER A 4 -2.51 -4.38 -6.94
CA SER A 4 -2.47 -4.07 -5.51
C SER A 4 -1.75 -5.20 -4.76
N PHE A 5 -0.65 -4.89 -4.08
CA PHE A 5 0.04 -5.82 -3.20
C PHE A 5 -0.47 -5.66 -1.76
N ILE A 6 -0.67 -6.77 -1.07
CA ILE A 6 -0.91 -6.79 0.39
C ILE A 6 0.21 -7.59 1.03
N ILE A 7 1.09 -6.89 1.75
CA ILE A 7 2.24 -7.47 2.43
C ILE A 7 1.97 -7.42 3.93
N LEU A 8 2.01 -8.58 4.58
CA LEU A 8 1.89 -8.70 6.02
C LEU A 8 3.28 -8.94 6.60
N THR A 9 3.61 -8.26 7.69
CA THR A 9 4.91 -8.42 8.34
C THR A 9 4.79 -8.35 9.86
N TRP A 10 5.70 -9.06 10.52
CA TRP A 10 5.89 -9.07 11.97
C TRP A 10 7.31 -9.52 12.26
N ASN A 11 8.08 -8.71 12.99
CA ASN A 11 9.47 -8.98 13.33
C ASN A 11 10.30 -9.52 12.15
N SER A 12 10.20 -8.85 10.99
CA SER A 12 10.76 -9.31 9.73
C SER A 12 11.93 -8.44 9.25
N GLU A 13 12.68 -7.78 10.14
CA GLU A 13 13.76 -6.86 9.77
C GLU A 13 14.77 -7.48 8.77
N LYS A 14 15.02 -8.78 8.92
CA LYS A 14 15.95 -9.57 8.08
C LYS A 14 15.45 -9.76 6.64
N TYR A 15 14.15 -9.65 6.41
CA TYR A 15 13.51 -10.02 5.14
C TYR A 15 12.84 -8.85 4.45
N ILE A 16 12.26 -7.92 5.21
CA ILE A 16 11.37 -6.89 4.66
C ILE A 16 12.11 -5.96 3.70
N ASN A 17 13.38 -5.62 3.99
CA ASN A 17 14.19 -4.81 3.10
C ASN A 17 14.40 -5.48 1.73
N LYS A 18 14.79 -6.76 1.71
CA LYS A 18 15.01 -7.52 0.47
C LYS A 18 13.71 -7.73 -0.30
N CYS A 19 12.62 -8.03 0.40
CA CYS A 19 11.29 -8.20 -0.20
C CYS A 19 10.84 -6.93 -0.93
N LEU A 20 10.87 -5.78 -0.25
CA LEU A 20 10.47 -4.51 -0.85
C LEU A 20 11.40 -4.10 -1.99
N ALA A 21 12.72 -4.22 -1.79
CA ALA A 21 13.69 -3.91 -2.85
C ALA A 21 13.43 -4.74 -4.11
N SER A 22 13.16 -6.04 -3.97
CA SER A 22 12.84 -6.91 -5.11
C SER A 22 11.57 -6.49 -5.84
N ILE A 23 10.51 -6.15 -5.10
CA ILE A 23 9.23 -5.70 -5.68
C ILE A 23 9.44 -4.40 -6.46
N PHE A 24 10.12 -3.41 -5.87
CA PHE A 24 10.35 -2.13 -6.55
C PHE A 24 11.27 -2.27 -7.76
N THR A 25 12.32 -3.11 -7.71
CA THR A 25 13.17 -3.37 -8.87
C THR A 25 12.38 -3.90 -10.06
N GLU A 26 11.45 -4.83 -9.84
CA GLU A 26 10.61 -5.38 -10.91
C GLU A 26 9.61 -4.34 -11.42
N LEU A 27 8.93 -3.65 -10.50
CA LEU A 27 7.85 -2.73 -10.85
C LEU A 27 8.34 -1.45 -11.53
N LEU A 28 9.52 -0.94 -11.17
CA LEU A 28 10.13 0.25 -11.80
C LEU A 28 10.43 0.05 -13.29
N ASN A 29 10.64 -1.20 -13.72
CA ASN A 29 10.91 -1.54 -15.12
C ASN A 29 9.63 -1.91 -15.89
N SER A 30 8.46 -1.76 -15.27
CA SER A 30 7.17 -2.18 -15.82
C SER A 30 6.25 -0.99 -16.09
N ASN A 31 5.29 -1.17 -17.01
CA ASN A 31 4.21 -0.19 -17.27
C ASN A 31 2.99 -0.44 -16.37
N TYR A 32 3.17 -1.05 -15.19
CA TYR A 32 2.08 -1.29 -14.25
C TYR A 32 1.84 -0.07 -13.36
N THR A 33 0.57 0.22 -13.12
CA THR A 33 0.18 1.05 -11.99
C THR A 33 0.05 0.13 -10.78
N TYR A 34 0.59 0.54 -9.63
CA TYR A 34 0.60 -0.31 -8.46
C TYR A 34 0.53 0.45 -7.15
N GLU A 35 0.00 -0.24 -6.14
CA GLU A 35 -0.08 0.19 -4.75
C GLU A 35 0.28 -0.98 -3.82
N ILE A 36 0.91 -0.68 -2.69
CA ILE A 36 1.42 -1.67 -1.74
C ILE A 36 0.85 -1.34 -0.36
N PHE A 37 -0.13 -2.12 0.07
CA PHE A 37 -0.63 -2.09 1.44
C PHE A 37 0.30 -2.94 2.31
N LEU A 38 0.98 -2.30 3.25
CA LEU A 38 1.98 -2.94 4.10
C LEU A 38 1.50 -2.93 5.55
N VAL A 39 1.11 -4.10 6.05
CA VAL A 39 0.55 -4.27 7.39
C VAL A 39 1.61 -4.80 8.34
N ASP A 40 2.04 -3.98 9.29
CA ASP A 40 2.91 -4.40 10.39
C ASP A 40 2.08 -4.81 11.62
N ASN A 41 2.35 -6.00 12.13
CA ASN A 41 1.64 -6.63 13.25
C ASN A 41 2.26 -6.26 14.62
N GLY A 42 2.61 -4.99 14.81
CA GLY A 42 3.21 -4.52 16.08
C GLY A 42 4.60 -5.08 16.30
N SER A 43 5.45 -5.02 15.26
CA SER A 43 6.84 -5.46 15.35
C SER A 43 7.60 -4.69 16.43
N LYS A 44 8.57 -5.36 17.05
CA LYS A 44 9.44 -4.81 18.10
C LYS A 44 10.90 -4.69 17.66
N ASP A 45 11.21 -5.18 16.46
CA ASP A 45 12.52 -5.06 15.81
C ASP A 45 12.56 -3.86 14.85
N ASN A 46 13.56 -3.80 13.97
CA ASN A 46 13.71 -2.68 13.03
C ASN A 46 12.76 -2.72 11.82
N THR A 47 11.75 -3.61 11.80
CA THR A 47 10.79 -3.71 10.69
C THR A 47 10.09 -2.37 10.42
N VAL A 48 9.56 -1.71 11.45
CA VAL A 48 8.84 -0.42 11.29
C VAL A 48 9.73 0.70 10.77
N PRO A 49 10.94 0.93 11.33
CA PRO A 49 11.92 1.86 10.74
C PRO A 49 12.20 1.60 9.25
N ILE A 50 12.37 0.34 8.85
CA ILE A 50 12.60 -0.02 7.44
C ILE A 50 11.37 0.33 6.59
N ILE A 51 10.15 0.00 7.04
CA ILE A 51 8.92 0.36 6.32
C ILE A 51 8.82 1.89 6.13
N LYS A 52 9.15 2.66 7.17
CA LYS A 52 9.12 4.12 7.10
C LYS A 52 10.11 4.67 6.08
N SER A 53 11.33 4.13 6.00
CA SER A 53 12.31 4.57 5.00
C SER A 53 11.83 4.32 3.57
N PHE A 54 11.21 3.16 3.31
CA PHE A 54 10.59 2.87 2.02
C PHE A 54 9.39 3.79 1.72
N LYS A 55 8.55 4.10 2.72
CA LYS A 55 7.43 5.04 2.55
C LYS A 55 7.92 6.44 2.19
N ILE A 56 9.04 6.90 2.75
CA ILE A 56 9.66 8.17 2.38
C ILE A 56 10.15 8.13 0.93
N LYS A 57 10.76 7.01 0.50
CA LYS A 57 11.27 6.84 -0.86
C LYS A 57 10.18 6.68 -1.92
N TYR A 58 9.05 6.05 -1.57
CA TYR A 58 7.92 5.76 -2.46
C TYR A 58 6.60 6.22 -1.84
N PRO A 59 6.41 7.55 -1.66
CA PRO A 59 5.30 8.10 -0.90
C PRO A 59 3.93 7.79 -1.52
N ASP A 60 3.83 7.69 -2.84
CA ASP A 60 2.54 7.48 -3.51
C ASP A 60 2.17 6.00 -3.67
N HIS A 61 3.14 5.09 -3.47
CA HIS A 61 2.94 3.66 -3.71
C HIS A 61 2.73 2.86 -2.42
N ILE A 62 3.28 3.28 -1.29
CA ILE A 62 3.20 2.51 -0.03
C ILE A 62 2.10 3.07 0.85
N ILE A 63 1.16 2.23 1.25
CA ILE A 63 0.14 2.52 2.27
C ILE A 63 0.44 1.67 3.52
N PRO A 64 1.17 2.20 4.51
CA PRO A 64 1.48 1.45 5.71
C PRO A 64 0.26 1.40 6.65
N ILE A 65 0.08 0.27 7.32
CA ILE A 65 -0.92 0.02 8.36
C ILE A 65 -0.17 -0.57 9.54
N TYR A 66 -0.08 0.17 10.64
CA TYR A 66 0.61 -0.27 11.86
C TYR A 66 -0.42 -0.74 12.89
N LEU A 67 -0.34 -2.00 13.29
CA LEU A 67 -1.10 -2.54 14.42
C LEU A 67 -0.28 -2.43 15.70
N GLU A 68 -0.95 -2.30 16.84
CA GLU A 68 -0.26 -2.19 18.14
C GLU A 68 0.36 -3.52 18.59
N LYS A 69 -0.22 -4.64 18.14
CA LYS A 69 0.19 -6.00 18.48
C LYS A 69 -0.13 -6.95 17.34
N ASN A 70 0.40 -8.16 17.44
CA ASN A 70 0.14 -9.20 16.45
C ASN A 70 -1.31 -9.71 16.57
N CYS A 71 -2.11 -9.46 15.54
CA CYS A 71 -3.51 -9.88 15.44
C CYS A 71 -3.71 -11.08 14.50
N GLY A 72 -2.62 -11.72 14.08
CA GLY A 72 -2.63 -12.81 13.11
C GLY A 72 -2.87 -12.35 11.67
N THR A 73 -2.74 -13.30 10.75
CA THR A 73 -2.76 -13.02 9.31
C THR A 73 -4.16 -12.69 8.79
N THR A 74 -5.20 -13.36 9.28
CA THR A 74 -6.58 -13.16 8.84
C THR A 74 -7.07 -11.75 9.12
N TYR A 75 -6.90 -11.26 10.35
CA TYR A 75 -7.28 -9.91 10.72
C TYR A 75 -6.55 -8.87 9.87
N SER A 76 -5.23 -9.00 9.80
CA SER A 76 -4.35 -8.08 9.08
C SER A 76 -4.68 -8.00 7.58
N ARG A 77 -4.93 -9.15 6.95
CA ARG A 77 -5.32 -9.24 5.54
C ARG A 77 -6.67 -8.59 5.29
N ASN A 78 -7.66 -8.89 6.13
CA ASN A 78 -9.01 -8.33 5.97
C ASN A 78 -9.02 -6.82 6.18
N LEU A 79 -8.22 -6.31 7.12
CA LEU A 79 -8.04 -4.88 7.32
C LEU A 79 -7.48 -4.19 6.08
N ALA A 80 -6.41 -4.74 5.48
CA ALA A 80 -5.84 -4.21 4.24
C ALA A 80 -6.83 -4.25 3.07
N LEU A 81 -7.54 -5.38 2.88
CA LEU A 81 -8.55 -5.52 1.84
C LEU A 81 -9.69 -4.50 2.00
N LYS A 82 -10.15 -4.24 3.23
CA LYS A 82 -11.16 -3.24 3.51
C LYS A 82 -10.67 -1.84 3.16
N LYS A 83 -9.43 -1.51 3.52
CA LYS A 83 -8.83 -0.21 3.21
C LYS A 83 -8.62 -0.01 1.71
N GLN A 84 -8.12 -1.03 1.01
CA GLN A 84 -7.94 -1.01 -0.44
C GLN A 84 -9.27 -0.78 -1.18
N LYS A 85 -10.34 -1.45 -0.77
CA LYS A 85 -11.68 -1.20 -1.33
C LYS A 85 -12.15 0.24 -1.10
N ALA A 86 -11.92 0.79 0.09
CA ALA A 86 -12.30 2.17 0.42
C ALA A 86 -11.52 3.19 -0.43
N GLU A 87 -10.21 3.03 -0.58
CA GLU A 87 -9.38 3.91 -1.42
C GLU A 87 -9.77 3.82 -2.89
N LYS A 88 -10.05 2.63 -3.40
CA LYS A 88 -10.50 2.46 -4.79
C LYS A 88 -11.86 3.13 -5.04
N LEU A 89 -12.80 3.01 -4.09
CA LEU A 89 -14.08 3.72 -4.15
C LEU A 89 -13.86 5.24 -4.12
N GLN A 90 -13.01 5.74 -3.23
CA GLN A 90 -12.70 7.17 -3.14
C GLN A 90 -12.06 7.69 -4.44
N LYS A 91 -11.07 6.99 -4.99
CA LYS A 91 -10.45 7.32 -6.30
C LYS A 91 -11.50 7.33 -7.42
N LYS A 92 -12.41 6.35 -7.44
CA LYS A 92 -13.52 6.33 -8.41
C LYS A 92 -14.43 7.55 -8.25
N PHE A 93 -14.89 7.86 -7.04
CA PHE A 93 -15.72 9.05 -6.81
C PHE A 93 -15.02 10.35 -7.20
N ILE A 94 -13.72 10.48 -6.92
CA ILE A 94 -12.92 11.66 -7.34
C ILE A 94 -12.83 11.73 -8.87
N HIS A 95 -12.54 10.61 -9.55
CA HIS A 95 -12.52 10.58 -11.01
C HIS A 95 -13.89 10.86 -11.63
N ASP A 96 -14.96 10.29 -11.08
CA ASP A 96 -16.33 10.53 -11.53
C ASP A 96 -16.69 12.03 -11.35
N PHE A 97 -16.30 12.65 -10.22
CA PHE A 97 -16.48 14.08 -9.97
C PHE A 97 -15.66 14.96 -10.92
N GLN A 98 -14.38 14.63 -11.16
CA GLN A 98 -13.53 15.33 -12.12
C GLN A 98 -14.09 15.23 -13.55
N LEU A 99 -14.59 14.06 -13.95
CA LEU A 99 -15.24 13.85 -15.24
C LEU A 99 -16.51 14.71 -15.36
N GLN A 100 -17.33 14.77 -14.32
CA GLN A 100 -18.51 15.64 -14.27
C GLN A 100 -18.13 17.12 -14.39
N GLN A 101 -17.12 17.58 -13.67
CA GLN A 101 -16.62 18.96 -13.77
C GLN A 101 -16.12 19.30 -15.18
N LEU A 102 -15.38 18.38 -15.80
CA LEU A 102 -14.87 18.56 -17.16
C LEU A 102 -16.03 18.73 -18.17
N ILE A 103 -17.08 17.91 -18.05
CA ILE A 103 -18.28 18.02 -18.89
C ILE A 103 -18.95 19.39 -18.71
N ILE A 104 -19.10 19.87 -17.47
CA ILE A 104 -19.71 21.19 -17.19
C ILE A 104 -18.88 22.32 -17.81
N SER A 105 -17.54 22.22 -17.78
CA SER A 105 -16.67 23.25 -18.36
C SER A 105 -16.59 23.26 -19.88
N ALA A 106 -17.04 22.18 -20.53
CA ALA A 106 -17.04 22.03 -21.99
C ALA A 106 -18.39 22.42 -22.64
N LEU A 107 -19.37 22.84 -21.84
CA LEU A 107 -20.69 23.35 -22.26
C LEU A 107 -20.76 24.86 -22.09
#